data_AF-A0A917YTX3-F1
#
_entry.id   AF-A0A917YTX3-F1
#
_cell.length_a   1.000
_cell.length_b   1.000
_cell.length_c   1.000
_cell.angle_alpha   90.00
_cell.angle_beta   90.00
_cell.angle_gamma   90.00
#
_symmetry.space_group_name_H-M   'P 1'
#
loop_
_entity.id
_entity.type
_entity.pdbx_description
1 polymer ?
#
loop_
_entity_poly.entity_id
_entity_poly.type
_entity_poly.pdbx_seq_one_letter_code
_entity_poly.pdbx_strand_id
1 'polypeptide(L)'
;MIAKTGYFLIAVLQLLILGACSATEANIIGEWKLQSVTYADGSVNNLDDGNQVIIHENEIIEQIKGHGRRSYPYTRKGLVLMLEPAGEQVEWQILKAEANAMEILTPIGTYNLHRIQ
;
A
#
# COMPACT_ATOMS: atom_id res chain seq x y z
N MET A 1 11.55 -53.23 -32.69
CA MET A 1 11.72 -51.82 -33.09
C MET A 1 10.68 -50.99 -32.35
N ILE A 2 11.17 -50.14 -31.42
CA ILE A 2 10.63 -48.83 -31.00
C ILE A 2 9.13 -48.80 -30.63
N ALA A 3 8.73 -49.02 -29.37
CA ALA A 3 8.79 -48.11 -28.21
C ALA A 3 8.05 -46.77 -28.38
N LYS A 4 7.30 -46.39 -27.33
CA LYS A 4 6.91 -45.02 -26.90
C LYS A 4 5.45 -44.57 -27.13
N THR A 5 4.48 -45.30 -26.57
CA THR A 5 3.18 -44.75 -26.16
C THR A 5 3.25 -44.33 -24.69
N GLY A 6 3.85 -43.16 -24.41
CA GLY A 6 4.10 -42.75 -23.02
C GLY A 6 4.44 -41.28 -22.82
N TYR A 7 4.10 -40.39 -23.76
CA TYR A 7 4.52 -38.99 -23.71
C TYR A 7 3.39 -37.97 -23.94
N PHE A 8 2.12 -38.39 -23.93
CA PHE A 8 1.02 -37.45 -24.20
C PHE A 8 0.35 -36.87 -22.93
N LEU A 9 0.57 -37.47 -21.76
CA LEU A 9 -0.06 -37.05 -20.50
C LEU A 9 0.82 -36.15 -19.62
N ILE A 10 2.11 -36.00 -19.93
CA ILE A 10 3.04 -35.18 -19.13
C ILE A 10 3.04 -33.70 -19.59
N ALA A 11 2.62 -33.41 -20.82
CA ALA A 11 2.64 -32.05 -21.37
C ALA A 11 1.59 -31.11 -20.74
N VAL A 12 0.51 -31.64 -20.15
CA VAL A 12 -0.56 -30.82 -19.56
C VAL A 12 -0.23 -30.36 -18.13
N LEU A 13 0.74 -31.00 -17.46
CA LEU A 13 1.10 -30.66 -16.08
C LEU A 13 2.08 -29.48 -15.97
N GLN A 14 2.74 -29.08 -17.06
CA GLN A 14 3.76 -28.00 -17.03
C GLN A 14 3.22 -26.59 -17.30
N LEU A 15 1.93 -26.43 -17.65
CA LEU A 15 1.34 -25.11 -17.92
C LEU A 15 0.71 -24.42 -16.70
N LEU A 16 0.78 -25.04 -15.51
CA LEU A 16 0.23 -24.48 -14.26
C LEU A 16 1.25 -23.73 -13.39
N ILE A 17 2.44 -23.41 -13.92
CA ILE A 17 3.53 -22.77 -13.14
C ILE A 17 3.75 -21.28 -13.54
N LEU A 18 2.92 -20.70 -14.41
CA LEU A 18 3.07 -19.30 -14.81
C LEU A 18 1.94 -18.45 -14.22
N GLY A 19 2.17 -17.95 -13.02
CA GLY A 19 1.24 -17.00 -12.41
C GLY A 19 1.49 -16.63 -10.95
N ALA A 20 2.65 -16.94 -10.36
CA ALA A 20 3.08 -16.19 -9.19
C ALA A 20 3.50 -14.80 -9.69
N CYS A 21 2.51 -13.92 -9.89
CA CYS A 21 2.76 -12.49 -9.98
C CYS A 21 3.38 -12.11 -8.65
N SER A 22 4.71 -12.10 -8.58
CA SER A 22 5.43 -11.45 -7.51
C SER A 22 5.06 -9.99 -7.63
N ALA A 23 4.00 -9.57 -6.94
CA ALA A 23 3.71 -8.17 -6.74
C ALA A 23 4.94 -7.61 -6.04
N THR A 24 5.84 -7.00 -6.81
CA THR A 24 6.97 -6.28 -6.26
C THR A 24 6.36 -5.28 -5.31
N GLU A 25 6.62 -5.42 -4.01
CA GLU A 25 6.03 -4.55 -3.01
C GLU A 25 6.38 -3.11 -3.38
N ALA A 26 5.37 -2.30 -3.68
CA ALA A 26 5.61 -0.92 -4.08
C ALA A 26 6.43 -0.22 -2.98
N ASN A 27 7.49 0.49 -3.37
CA ASN A 27 8.31 1.21 -2.41
C ASN A 27 7.56 2.46 -1.94
N ILE A 28 7.06 2.41 -0.71
CA ILE A 28 6.31 3.49 -0.08
C ILE A 28 7.18 4.34 0.87
N ILE A 29 8.42 3.93 1.13
CA ILE A 29 9.31 4.55 2.12
C ILE A 29 9.69 5.96 1.66
N GLY A 30 9.48 6.96 2.51
CA GLY A 30 9.79 8.35 2.26
C GLY A 30 8.77 9.33 2.81
N GLU A 31 8.93 10.59 2.43
CA GLU A 31 8.06 11.68 2.85
C GLU A 31 7.02 11.98 1.78
N TRP A 32 5.77 12.09 2.22
CA TRP A 32 4.63 12.30 1.36
C TRP A 32 3.81 13.49 1.86
N LYS A 33 3.53 14.43 0.98
CA LYS A 33 2.57 15.51 1.22
C LYS A 33 1.16 14.96 1.10
N LEU A 34 0.34 15.18 2.12
CA LEU A 34 -1.09 14.87 2.08
C LEU A 34 -1.85 16.03 1.42
N GLN A 35 -2.28 15.79 0.18
CA GLN A 35 -2.93 16.82 -0.65
C GLN A 35 -4.43 16.91 -0.38
N SER A 36 -5.09 15.77 -0.20
CA SER A 36 -6.51 15.72 0.08
C SER A 36 -6.92 14.39 0.72
N VAL A 37 -8.10 14.40 1.32
CA VAL A 37 -8.80 13.20 1.77
C VAL A 37 -10.10 13.09 0.99
N THR A 38 -10.33 11.93 0.35
CA THR A 38 -11.62 11.58 -0.25
C THR A 38 -12.40 10.70 0.72
N TYR A 39 -13.54 11.18 1.19
CA TYR A 39 -14.39 10.47 2.14
C TYR A 39 -15.26 9.41 1.44
N ALA A 40 -15.87 8.53 2.24
CA ALA A 40 -16.69 7.43 1.72
C ALA A 40 -17.93 7.91 0.92
N ASP A 41 -18.43 9.12 1.19
CA ASP A 41 -19.51 9.75 0.42
C ASP A 41 -19.04 10.40 -0.89
N GLY A 42 -17.75 10.31 -1.20
CA GLY A 42 -17.11 10.90 -2.38
C GLY A 42 -16.76 12.38 -2.22
N SER A 43 -17.07 13.00 -1.07
CA SER A 43 -16.64 14.38 -0.82
C SER A 43 -15.11 14.44 -0.65
N VAL A 44 -14.52 15.55 -1.11
CA VAL A 44 -13.06 15.75 -1.09
C VAL A 44 -12.73 16.95 -0.23
N ASN A 45 -11.89 16.75 0.78
CA ASN A 45 -11.28 17.81 1.56
C ASN A 45 -9.86 18.05 1.07
N ASN A 46 -9.64 19.17 0.38
CA ASN A 46 -8.32 19.60 -0.05
C ASN A 46 -7.59 20.26 1.12
N LEU A 47 -6.35 19.87 1.33
CA LEU A 47 -5.56 20.26 2.49
C LEU A 47 -4.48 21.25 2.07
N ASP A 48 -4.27 22.26 2.92
CA ASP A 48 -3.18 23.22 2.77
C ASP A 48 -1.80 22.55 2.96
N ASP A 49 -0.75 23.31 2.63
CA ASP A 49 0.62 22.92 2.93
C ASP A 49 0.86 22.68 4.42
N GLY A 50 1.72 21.70 4.72
CA GLY A 50 2.12 21.31 6.07
C GLY A 50 1.49 20.00 6.57
N ASN A 51 0.58 19.40 5.80
CA ASN A 51 0.02 18.07 6.06
C ASN A 51 0.86 16.98 5.37
N GLN A 52 1.29 15.97 6.11
CA GLN A 52 2.27 14.99 5.64
C GLN A 52 2.05 13.60 6.25
N VAL A 53 2.47 12.59 5.49
CA VAL A 53 2.65 11.21 5.95
C VAL A 53 4.10 10.82 5.67
N ILE A 54 4.85 10.46 6.70
CA ILE A 54 6.24 10.01 6.59
C ILE A 54 6.24 8.51 6.88
N ILE A 55 6.80 7.72 5.96
CA ILE A 55 6.83 6.27 6.09
C ILE A 55 8.28 5.81 6.21
N HIS A 56 8.64 5.28 7.38
CA HIS A 56 9.89 4.58 7.66
C HIS A 56 9.68 3.06 7.55
N GLU A 57 10.73 2.27 7.74
CA GLU A 57 10.65 0.81 7.60
C GLU A 57 9.70 0.15 8.61
N ASN A 58 9.55 0.73 9.80
CA ASN A 58 8.79 0.15 10.93
C ASN A 58 7.79 1.13 11.56
N GLU A 59 7.72 2.36 11.06
CA GLU A 59 6.91 3.44 11.62
C GLU A 59 6.28 4.30 10.53
N ILE A 60 5.02 4.68 10.72
CA ILE A 60 4.32 5.69 9.93
C ILE A 60 4.03 6.88 10.83
N ILE A 61 4.42 8.07 10.39
CA ILE A 61 4.17 9.33 11.08
C ILE A 61 3.15 10.13 10.28
N GLU A 62 2.05 10.47 10.93
CA GLU A 62 1.03 11.37 10.39
C GLU A 62 1.20 12.75 11.05
N GLN A 63 1.40 13.79 10.23
CA GLN A 63 1.47 15.16 10.69
C GLN A 63 0.38 15.98 10.02
N ILE A 64 -0.62 16.38 10.82
CA ILE A 64 -1.73 17.20 10.35
C ILE A 64 -1.59 18.59 10.96
N LYS A 65 -1.49 19.61 10.10
CA LYS A 65 -1.31 21.00 10.51
C LYS A 65 -2.48 21.43 11.39
N GLY A 66 -2.18 21.95 12.57
CA GLY A 66 -3.20 22.36 13.56
C GLY A 66 -3.80 21.22 14.40
N HIS A 67 -3.55 19.96 14.05
CA HIS A 67 -4.08 18.79 14.77
C HIS A 67 -3.00 17.90 15.41
N GLY A 68 -1.73 18.14 15.09
CA GLY A 68 -0.58 17.54 15.75
C GLY A 68 0.13 16.48 14.92
N ARG A 69 1.03 15.75 15.59
CA ARG A 69 1.86 14.69 15.02
C ARG A 69 1.58 13.38 15.76
N ARG A 70 1.25 12.33 15.03
CA ARG A 70 1.01 10.98 15.54
C ARG A 70 1.98 10.02 14.90
N SER A 71 2.40 9.02 15.66
CA SER A 71 3.31 7.99 15.19
C SER A 71 2.74 6.62 15.45
N TYR A 72 2.86 5.73 14.47
CA TYR A 72 2.28 4.41 14.48
C TYR A 72 3.34 3.40 14.09
N PRO A 73 3.73 2.49 15.00
CA PRO A 73 4.38 1.26 14.59
C PRO A 73 3.46 0.53 13.60
N TYR A 74 4.05 -0.08 12.57
CA TYR A 74 3.28 -0.84 11.60
C TYR A 74 3.99 -2.10 11.13
N THR A 75 3.20 -3.06 10.67
CA THR A 75 3.67 -4.19 9.87
C THR A 75 3.04 -4.13 8.49
N ARG A 76 3.73 -4.70 7.49
CA ARG A 76 3.24 -4.73 6.11
C ARG A 76 3.03 -6.16 5.64
N LYS A 77 1.90 -6.39 4.97
CA LYS A 77 1.62 -7.62 4.24
C LYS A 77 1.07 -7.28 2.86
N GLY A 78 1.95 -7.21 1.85
CA GLY A 78 1.57 -6.81 0.49
C GLY A 78 1.11 -5.36 0.44
N LEU A 79 -0.19 -5.15 0.16
CA LEU A 79 -0.81 -3.82 0.08
C LEU A 79 -1.45 -3.37 1.40
N VAL A 80 -1.41 -4.20 2.45
CA VAL A 80 -2.02 -3.90 3.73
C VAL A 80 -0.95 -3.46 4.73
N LEU A 81 -1.19 -2.33 5.38
CA LEU A 81 -0.41 -1.77 6.47
C LEU A 81 -1.23 -1.94 7.75
N MET A 82 -0.72 -2.72 8.70
CA MET A 82 -1.36 -2.94 9.99
C MET A 82 -0.68 -2.04 11.02
N LEU A 83 -1.35 -0.96 11.41
CA LEU A 83 -0.87 0.03 12.36
C LEU A 83 -1.35 -0.33 13.77
N GLU A 84 -0.55 0.00 14.79
CA GLU A 84 -0.89 -0.28 16.19
C GLU A 84 -0.95 0.99 17.06
N PRO A 85 -1.88 1.94 16.80
CA PRO A 85 -2.10 3.08 17.70
C PRO A 85 -2.53 2.62 19.10
N ALA A 86 -1.73 2.93 20.13
CA ALA A 86 -2.08 2.69 21.53
C ALA A 86 -2.53 1.24 21.86
N GLY A 87 -2.07 0.25 21.08
CA GLY A 87 -2.41 -1.16 21.26
C GLY A 87 -3.66 -1.64 20.52
N GLU A 88 -4.34 -0.76 19.76
CA GLU A 88 -5.43 -1.15 18.86
C GLU A 88 -4.90 -1.36 17.45
N GLN A 89 -5.34 -2.42 16.76
CA GLN A 89 -4.97 -2.65 15.36
C GLN A 89 -5.87 -1.88 14.41
N VAL A 90 -5.25 -1.12 13.52
CA VAL A 90 -5.92 -0.34 12.49
C VAL A 90 -5.34 -0.69 11.13
N GLU A 91 -6.23 -1.02 10.19
CA GLU A 91 -5.84 -1.38 8.83
C GLU A 91 -5.83 -0.16 7.92
N TRP A 92 -4.71 0.04 7.22
CA TRP A 92 -4.59 0.95 6.08
C TRP A 92 -4.27 0.14 4.82
N GLN A 93 -4.93 0.44 3.71
CA GLN A 93 -4.75 -0.29 2.45
C GLN A 93 -4.16 0.62 1.36
N ILE A 94 -3.03 0.22 0.80
CA ILE A 94 -2.43 0.88 -0.38
C ILE A 94 -3.29 0.53 -1.59
N LEU A 95 -3.96 1.53 -2.14
CA LEU A 95 -4.77 1.40 -3.36
C LEU A 95 -3.90 1.62 -4.60
N LYS A 96 -2.93 2.54 -4.50
CA LYS A 96 -2.03 2.92 -5.59
C LYS A 96 -0.70 3.40 -5.01
N ALA A 97 0.41 3.01 -5.63
CA ALA A 97 1.75 3.49 -5.27
C ALA A 97 2.63 3.58 -6.51
N GLU A 98 2.84 4.81 -6.98
CA GLU A 98 3.70 5.20 -8.08
C GLU A 98 4.87 6.06 -7.55
N ALA A 99 5.85 6.38 -8.40
CA ALA A 99 7.05 7.11 -7.99
C ALA A 99 6.77 8.43 -7.25
N ASN A 100 5.74 9.18 -7.67
CA ASN A 100 5.40 10.49 -7.10
C ASN A 100 3.97 10.59 -6.57
N ALA A 101 3.18 9.52 -6.61
CA ALA A 101 1.78 9.53 -6.23
C ALA A 101 1.42 8.26 -5.47
N MET A 102 0.66 8.40 -4.39
CA MET A 102 0.20 7.27 -3.59
C MET A 102 -1.22 7.51 -3.09
N GLU A 103 -2.03 6.46 -3.07
CA GLU A 103 -3.37 6.46 -2.52
C GLU A 103 -3.45 5.40 -1.43
N ILE A 104 -3.82 5.81 -0.22
CA ILE A 104 -3.99 4.91 0.92
C ILE A 104 -5.40 5.07 1.47
N LEU A 105 -6.15 3.98 1.49
CA LEU A 105 -7.41 3.92 2.23
C LEU A 105 -7.12 3.80 3.72
N THR A 106 -7.65 4.75 4.49
CA THR A 106 -7.62 4.78 5.95
C THR A 106 -9.04 4.70 6.51
N PRO A 107 -9.24 4.49 7.82
CA PRO A 107 -10.58 4.54 8.41
C PRO A 107 -11.33 5.86 8.22
N ILE A 108 -10.60 6.97 7.98
CA ILE A 108 -11.23 8.28 7.78
C ILE A 108 -11.50 8.58 6.30
N GLY A 109 -10.93 7.82 5.37
CA GLY A 109 -11.05 8.05 3.93
C GLY A 109 -9.74 7.76 3.18
N THR A 110 -9.77 7.97 1.86
CA THR A 110 -8.61 7.78 0.99
C THR A 110 -7.71 9.01 1.03
N TYR A 111 -6.46 8.81 1.45
CA TYR A 111 -5.41 9.82 1.43
C TYR A 111 -4.81 9.89 0.04
N ASN A 112 -4.83 11.09 -0.56
CA ASN A 112 -4.13 11.39 -1.80
C ASN A 112 -2.79 12.04 -1.48
N LEU A 113 -1.71 11.32 -1.79
CA LEU A 113 -0.36 11.62 -1.35
C LEU A 113 0.55 11.93 -2.56
N HIS A 114 1.37 12.96 -2.42
CA HIS A 114 2.40 13.31 -3.40
C HIS A 114 3.78 13.25 -2.76
N ARG A 115 4.76 12.67 -3.46
CA ARG A 115 6.12 12.56 -2.91
C ARG A 115 6.75 13.94 -2.73
N ILE A 116 7.35 14.18 -1.58
CA ILE A 116 8.18 15.36 -1.34
C ILE A 116 9.58 15.04 -1.88
N GLN A 117 10.11 15.92 -2.74
CA GLN A 117 11.46 15.83 -3.30
C GLN A 117 12.47 16.52 -2.40
#